data_AF-A0A9W5LF28-F1
#
_entry.id   AF-A0A9W5LF28-F1
#
_cell.length_a   1.000
_cell.length_b   1.000
_cell.length_c   1.000
_cell.angle_alpha   90.00
_cell.angle_beta   90.00
_cell.angle_gamma   90.00
#
_symmetry.space_group_name_H-M   'P 1'
#
loop_
_entity.id
_entity.type
_entity.pdbx_description
1 polymer ?
#
loop_
_entity_poly.entity_id
_entity_poly.type
_entity_poly.pdbx_seq_one_letter_code
_entity_poly.pdbx_strand_id
1 'polypeptide(L)' 'MKILNFKFDNSFFELHAAFTTDLALLTDYDIQMDMLMVSKAILKTAGYTNFLIQDTYFIVEDSNSVYCSYHFERKDSEFT' A
#
# COMPACT_ATOMS: atom_id res chain seq x y z
N MET A 1 -6.14 -11.18 -4.42
CA MET A 1 -4.84 -10.75 -3.84
C MET A 1 -4.54 -11.58 -2.60
N LYS A 2 -3.28 -11.94 -2.37
CA LYS A 2 -2.77 -12.56 -1.14
C LYS A 2 -1.67 -11.69 -0.57
N ILE A 3 -1.79 -11.27 0.70
CA ILE A 3 -0.74 -10.55 1.42
C ILE A 3 0.42 -11.52 1.66
N LEU A 4 1.62 -11.15 1.23
CA LEU A 4 2.85 -11.91 1.47
C LEU A 4 3.56 -11.39 2.71
N ASN A 5 3.68 -10.07 2.82
CA ASN A 5 4.28 -9.40 3.95
C ASN A 5 3.75 -7.96 4.05
N PHE A 6 3.80 -7.38 5.24
CA PHE A 6 3.62 -5.94 5.42
C PHE A 6 4.51 -5.45 6.57
N LYS A 7 4.92 -4.19 6.52
CA LYS A 7 5.60 -3.51 7.63
C LYS A 7 4.86 -2.24 7.98
N PHE A 8 4.86 -1.92 9.26
CA PHE A 8 4.22 -0.73 9.78
C PHE A 8 5.12 -0.11 10.85
N ASP A 9 5.31 1.21 10.76
CA ASP A 9 5.94 2.06 11.76
C ASP A 9 5.13 3.37 11.87
N ASN A 10 5.45 4.22 12.85
CA ASN A 10 4.71 5.43 13.20
C ASN A 10 4.56 6.44 12.05
N SER A 11 5.37 6.35 10.98
CA SER A 11 5.34 7.29 9.86
C SER A 11 5.14 6.64 8.49
N PHE A 12 5.00 5.32 8.44
CA PHE A 12 5.18 4.59 7.19
C PHE A 12 4.53 3.21 7.17
N PHE A 13 4.09 2.79 5.98
CA PHE A 13 3.48 1.49 5.75
C PHE A 13 3.98 0.86 4.44
N GLU A 14 4.34 -0.42 4.49
CA GLU A 14 4.74 -1.23 3.33
C GLU A 14 3.81 -2.40 3.15
N LEU A 15 3.47 -2.71 1.91
CA LEU A 15 2.69 -3.88 1.54
C LEU A 15 3.36 -4.62 0.39
N HIS A 16 3.61 -5.90 0.58
CA HIS A 16 3.99 -6.84 -0.47
C HIS A 16 2.88 -7.88 -0.65
N ALA A 17 2.28 -7.93 -1.83
CA ALA A 17 1.15 -8.81 -2.10
C ALA A 17 1.23 -9.47 -3.48
N ALA A 18 0.85 -10.75 -3.55
CA ALA A 18 0.68 -11.48 -4.79
C ALA A 18 -0.74 -11.28 -5.36
N PHE A 19 -0.83 -11.09 -6.67
CA PHE A 19 -2.10 -11.00 -7.36
C PHE A 19 -2.51 -12.38 -7.87
N THR A 20 -3.81 -12.66 -7.79
CA THR A 20 -4.40 -13.89 -8.33
C THR A 20 -4.69 -13.77 -9.82
N THR A 21 -4.94 -12.54 -10.28
CA THR A 21 -5.02 -12.17 -11.69
C THR A 21 -3.61 -11.90 -12.20
N ASP A 22 -3.35 -12.23 -13.46
CA ASP A 22 -2.13 -11.83 -14.15
C ASP A 22 -2.03 -10.30 -14.19
N LEU A 23 -0.95 -9.74 -13.64
CA LEU A 23 -0.72 -8.30 -13.58
C LEU A 23 -0.62 -7.65 -14.96
N ALA A 24 -0.22 -8.40 -16.00
CA ALA A 24 -0.16 -7.89 -17.38
C ALA A 24 -1.55 -7.54 -17.96
N LEU A 25 -2.63 -7.99 -17.31
CA LEU A 25 -4.01 -7.67 -17.71
C LEU A 25 -4.57 -6.43 -17.01
N LEU A 26 -3.84 -5.85 -16.06
CA LEU A 26 -4.28 -4.72 -15.25
C LEU A 26 -3.47 -3.47 -15.60
N THR A 27 -4.07 -2.30 -15.42
CA THR A 27 -3.32 -1.06 -15.48
C THR A 27 -2.58 -0.82 -14.17
N ASP A 28 -1.47 -0.08 -14.23
CA ASP A 28 -0.76 0.34 -13.01
C ASP A 28 -1.68 1.08 -12.01
N TYR A 29 -2.66 1.83 -12.53
CA TYR A 29 -3.65 2.52 -11.71
C TYR A 29 -4.52 1.51 -10.93
N ASP A 30 -5.05 0.49 -11.59
CA ASP A 30 -5.88 -0.53 -10.95
C ASP A 30 -5.10 -1.25 -9.85
N ILE A 31 -3.85 -1.61 -10.14
CA ILE A 31 -2.94 -2.28 -9.21
C ILE A 31 -2.68 -1.40 -7.98
N GLN A 32 -2.29 -0.15 -8.18
CA GLN A 32 -1.99 0.79 -7.08
C GLN A 32 -3.23 1.07 -6.23
N MET A 33 -4.42 1.16 -6.85
CA MET A 33 -5.69 1.35 -6.14
C MET A 33 -6.04 0.14 -5.28
N ASP A 34 -5.88 -1.07 -5.78
CA ASP A 34 -6.09 -2.31 -5.00
C ASP A 34 -5.13 -2.37 -3.80
N MET A 35 -3.85 -2.08 -4.02
CA MET A 35 -2.84 -2.04 -2.96
C MET A 35 -3.17 -0.97 -1.91
N LEU A 36 -3.61 0.22 -2.33
CA LEU A 36 -4.01 1.31 -1.43
C LEU A 36 -5.22 0.93 -0.58
N MET A 37 -6.22 0.28 -1.17
CA MET A 37 -7.44 -0.14 -0.47
C MET A 37 -7.14 -1.20 0.60
N VAL A 38 -6.30 -2.19 0.26
CA VAL A 38 -5.86 -3.20 1.24
C VAL A 38 -5.03 -2.57 2.35
N SER A 39 -4.11 -1.66 2.01
CA SER A 39 -3.29 -0.94 2.99
C SER A 39 -4.16 -0.16 3.99
N LYS A 40 -5.16 0.58 3.50
CA LYS A 40 -6.13 1.30 4.34
C LYS A 40 -6.95 0.36 5.23
N ALA A 41 -7.34 -0.81 4.71
CA ALA A 41 -8.11 -1.79 5.48
C ALA A 41 -7.29 -2.40 6.65
N ILE A 42 -6.01 -2.71 6.42
CA ILE A 42 -5.09 -3.19 7.44
C ILE A 42 -4.91 -2.13 8.53
N LEU A 43 -4.58 -0.90 8.14
CA LEU A 43 -4.37 0.22 9.07
C LEU A 43 -5.63 0.54 9.88
N LYS A 44 -6.80 0.54 9.24
CA LYS A 44 -8.09 0.74 9.92
C LYS A 44 -8.35 -0.32 10.97
N THR A 45 -8.01 -1.58 10.70
CA THR A 45 -8.14 -2.68 11.66
C THR A 45 -7.21 -2.49 12.86
N ALA A 46 -6.04 -1.87 12.65
CA ALA A 46 -5.10 -1.50 13.71
C ALA A 46 -5.45 -0.17 14.41
N GLY A 47 -6.56 0.49 14.07
CA GLY A 47 -7.02 1.74 14.70
C GLY A 47 -6.47 3.02 14.06
N TYR A 48 -5.77 2.93 12.93
CA TYR A 48 -5.24 4.08 12.20
C TYR A 48 -6.23 4.57 11.14
N THR A 49 -6.45 5.88 11.08
CA THR A 49 -7.32 6.53 10.08
C THR A 49 -6.57 7.57 9.25
N ASN A 50 -5.26 7.41 9.11
CA ASN A 50 -4.39 8.34 8.40
C ASN A 50 -4.60 8.27 6.88
N PHE A 51 -4.37 9.39 6.20
CA PHE A 51 -4.23 9.39 4.75
C PHE A 51 -2.87 8.82 4.37
N LEU A 52 -2.86 8.00 3.31
CA LEU A 52 -1.67 7.38 2.75
C LEU A 52 -1.25 8.13 1.49
N ILE A 53 0.00 8.60 1.48
CA ILE A 53 0.66 9.17 0.31
C ILE A 53 1.60 8.12 -0.24
N GLN A 54 1.39 7.70 -1.48
CA GLN A 54 2.25 6.70 -2.12
C GLN A 54 3.68 7.24 -2.27
N ASP A 55 4.64 6.41 -1.87
CA ASP A 55 6.07 6.69 -1.98
C ASP A 55 6.70 5.81 -3.07
N THR A 56 6.66 4.49 -2.89
CA THR A 56 7.20 3.53 -3.85
C THR A 56 6.12 2.59 -4.40
N TYR A 57 6.23 2.26 -5.68
CA TYR A 57 5.47 1.20 -6.37
C TYR A 57 6.39 0.48 -7.35
N PHE A 58 6.44 -0.86 -7.26
CA PHE A 58 7.02 -1.68 -8.32
C PHE A 58 6.42 -3.08 -8.38
N ILE A 59 6.39 -3.63 -9.58
CA ILE A 59 5.99 -5.00 -9.87
C ILE A 59 7.22 -5.91 -9.77
N VAL A 60 7.03 -7.08 -9.17
CA VAL A 60 7.99 -8.20 -9.19
C VAL A 60 7.43 -9.23 -10.17
N GLU A 61 7.87 -9.14 -11.42
CA GLU A 61 7.34 -9.92 -12.55
C GLU A 61 7.45 -11.43 -12.31
N ASP A 62 8.59 -11.88 -11.80
CA ASP A 62 8.88 -13.30 -11.52
C ASP A 62 7.88 -13.96 -10.56
N SER A 63 7.19 -13.18 -9.74
CA SER A 63 6.28 -13.69 -8.69
C SER A 63 4.86 -13.18 -8.78
N ASN A 64 4.48 -12.52 -9.89
CA ASN A 64 3.16 -11.88 -10.06
C ASN A 64 2.71 -11.11 -8.81
N SER A 65 3.65 -10.34 -8.23
CA SER A 65 3.46 -9.66 -6.96
C SER A 65 3.90 -8.21 -7.03
N VAL A 66 3.37 -7.40 -6.12
CA VAL A 66 3.55 -5.96 -6.12
C VAL A 66 4.03 -5.51 -4.76
N TYR A 67 5.00 -4.60 -4.78
CA TYR A 67 5.43 -3.87 -3.61
C TYR A 67 4.94 -2.43 -3.67
N CYS A 68 4.28 -1.99 -2.60
CA CYS A 68 3.91 -0.60 -2.40
C CYS A 68 4.40 -0.11 -1.03
N SER A 69 4.82 1.15 -0.99
CA SER A 69 5.11 1.85 0.25
C SER A 69 4.38 3.19 0.31
N TYR A 70 4.04 3.61 1.53
CA TYR A 70 3.26 4.82 1.78
C TYR A 70 3.78 5.57 2.99
N HIS A 71 3.81 6.89 2.90
CA HIS A 71 3.94 7.78 4.05
C HIS A 71 2.56 8.17 4.58
N PHE A 72 2.48 8.44 5.88
CA PHE A 72 1.28 9.05 6.45
C PHE A 72 1.31 10.54 6.18
N GLU A 73 0.20 11.07 5.68
CA GLU A 73 0.00 12.51 5.64
C GLU A 73 0.17 13.05 7.06
N ARG A 74 1.17 13.93 7.23
CA ARG A 74 1.34 14.64 8.49
C ARG A 74 0.16 15.59 8.60
N LYS A 75 -0.57 15.49 9.72
CA LYS A 75 -1.40 16.61 10.14
C LYS A 75 -0.43 17.70 10.57
N ASP A 76 -0.02 18.55 9.64
CA ASP A 76 0.66 19.80 10.00
C ASP A 76 -0.39 20.70 10.68
N SER A 77 -0.62 20.45 11.96
CA SER A 77 -1.43 21.28 12.83
C SER A 77 -0.74 21.38 14.19
N GLU A 78 0.34 22.15 14.24
CA GLU A 78 0.83 22.84 15.44
C GLU A 78 1.98 23.82 15.12
N PHE A 79 1.79 24.71 14.14
CA PHE A 79 2.53 25.98 14.08
C PHE A 79 1.66 27.06 13.44
N THR A 80 0.78 27.67 14.25
CA THR A 80 0.54 29.13 14.38
C THR A 80 -0.54 29.36 15.42
#